data_AF-A0A7X0JCA0-F1
#
_entry.id   AF-A0A7X0JCA0-F1
#
_cell.length_a   1.000
_cell.length_b   1.000
_cell.length_c   1.000
_cell.angle_alpha   90.00
_cell.angle_beta   90.00
_cell.angle_gamma   90.00
#
_symmetry.space_group_name_H-M   'P 1'
#
loop_
_entity.id
_entity.type
_entity.pdbx_description
1 polymer ?
#
loop_
_entity_poly.entity_id
_entity_poly.type
_entity_poly.pdbx_seq_one_letter_code
_entity_poly.pdbx_strand_id
1 'polypeptide(L)'
;MELHRFGGGAADALAQAQRAIEMVDDALTIHRPSSTTALNEALRSRQTATITDPILLDALIRIDDARAATLELFDPTIDARHTVGWEALRFDRQAATISCADPIALDFGGFGKGYALDRAVLALQEAGVGCALLSAGESSIAVIGEHPLGGTWSFAIPDPRQPEATLVELELVDEALSISATIGAGSAAPERAAMLRPGAPSPVTAPRTAIVVDRSGAMAEMLSTALIVADDAAALRLHDGARRMRFDLTPAAPTRIFV
;
A
#
# COMPACT_ATOMS: atom_id res chain seq x y z
N MET A 1 6.71 7.44 11.72
CA MET A 1 6.20 8.35 10.69
C MET A 1 6.96 9.65 10.80
N GLU A 2 7.29 10.29 9.68
CA GLU A 2 7.91 11.60 9.64
C GLU A 2 7.03 12.54 8.81
N LEU A 3 6.79 13.76 9.30
CA LEU A 3 5.94 14.76 8.66
C LEU A 3 6.68 16.10 8.68
N HIS A 4 6.99 16.61 7.50
CA HIS A 4 7.69 17.87 7.32
C HIS A 4 6.81 18.83 6.52
N ARG A 5 6.50 19.99 7.10
CA ARG A 5 5.77 21.07 6.44
C ARG A 5 6.70 22.23 6.13
N PHE A 6 6.50 22.85 4.97
CA PHE A 6 7.17 24.07 4.57
C PHE A 6 6.15 25.16 4.24
N GLY A 7 6.39 26.39 4.69
CA GLY A 7 5.49 27.52 4.44
C GLY A 7 4.26 27.58 5.36
N GLY A 8 3.12 27.99 4.78
CA GLY A 8 1.91 28.38 5.50
C GLY A 8 1.01 27.23 5.95
N GLY A 9 -0.24 27.58 6.31
CA GLY A 9 -1.27 26.67 6.82
C GLY A 9 -1.55 26.83 8.31
N ALA A 10 -2.62 26.20 8.79
CA ALA A 10 -3.05 26.27 10.19
C ALA A 10 -1.96 25.80 11.16
N ALA A 11 -1.91 26.38 12.36
CA ALA A 11 -0.85 26.07 13.34
C ALA A 11 -0.87 24.59 13.80
N ASP A 12 -2.04 23.95 13.78
CA ASP A 12 -2.27 22.57 14.21
C ASP A 12 -2.32 21.57 13.03
N ALA A 13 -1.97 21.98 11.81
CA ALA A 13 -2.05 21.15 10.60
C ALA A 13 -1.31 19.81 10.75
N LEU A 14 -0.09 19.83 11.31
CA LEU A 14 0.69 18.60 11.54
C LEU A 14 0.02 17.68 12.57
N ALA A 15 -0.64 18.24 13.59
CA ALA A 15 -1.39 17.47 14.57
C ALA A 15 -2.67 16.87 13.96
N GLN A 16 -3.34 17.58 13.05
CA GLN A 16 -4.47 17.04 12.29
C GLN A 16 -4.04 15.87 11.40
N ALA A 17 -2.93 16.00 10.67
CA ALA A 17 -2.36 14.95 9.84
C ALA A 17 -1.96 13.71 10.67
N GLN A 18 -1.29 13.92 11.80
CA GLN A 18 -0.90 12.84 12.72
C GLN A 18 -2.13 12.10 13.25
N ARG A 19 -3.19 12.81 13.65
CA ARG A 19 -4.46 12.16 14.05
C ARG A 19 -5.10 11.36 12.92
N ALA A 20 -5.08 11.86 11.70
CA ALA A 20 -5.62 11.13 10.55
C ALA A 20 -4.89 9.79 10.33
N ILE A 21 -3.57 9.76 10.54
CA ILE A 21 -2.74 8.56 10.47
C ILE A 21 -3.08 7.60 11.61
N GLU A 22 -3.17 8.10 12.84
CA GLU A 22 -3.50 7.29 14.02
C GLU A 22 -4.88 6.63 13.88
N MET A 23 -5.88 7.35 13.37
CA MET A 23 -7.20 6.78 13.12
C MET A 23 -7.15 5.64 12.09
N VAL A 24 -6.27 5.73 11.07
CA VAL A 24 -6.07 4.64 10.10
C VAL A 24 -5.42 3.43 10.76
N ASP A 25 -4.37 3.62 11.57
CA ASP A 25 -3.72 2.51 12.28
C ASP A 25 -4.69 1.85 13.28
N ASP A 26 -5.45 2.63 14.04
CA ASP A 26 -6.45 2.12 14.98
C ASP A 26 -7.57 1.33 14.31
N ALA A 27 -8.03 1.76 13.13
CA ALA A 27 -9.08 1.05 12.40
C ALA A 27 -8.55 -0.23 11.74
N LEU A 28 -7.38 -0.17 11.09
CA LEU A 28 -6.92 -1.20 10.17
C LEU A 28 -5.96 -2.24 10.78
N THR A 29 -5.38 -1.97 11.95
CA THR A 29 -4.43 -2.90 12.58
C THR A 29 -5.05 -4.26 12.90
N ILE A 30 -4.26 -5.33 12.72
CA ILE A 30 -4.64 -6.69 13.11
C ILE A 30 -3.94 -7.17 14.40
N HIS A 31 -3.05 -6.35 14.97
CA HIS A 31 -2.17 -6.75 16.07
C HIS A 31 -2.72 -6.41 17.46
N ARG A 32 -3.78 -5.59 17.51
CA ARG A 32 -4.49 -5.17 18.72
C ARG A 32 -5.99 -5.04 18.42
N PRO A 33 -6.87 -5.01 19.44
CA PRO A 33 -8.30 -4.79 19.23
C PRO A 33 -8.59 -3.54 18.38
N SER A 34 -9.43 -3.71 17.36
CA SER A 34 -9.69 -2.75 16.28
C SER A 34 -10.96 -3.13 15.53
N SER A 35 -11.42 -2.24 14.65
CA SER A 35 -12.51 -2.52 13.71
C SER A 35 -12.19 -3.71 12.80
N THR A 36 -10.96 -3.82 12.30
CA THR A 36 -10.51 -4.96 11.49
C THR A 36 -10.47 -6.28 12.26
N THR A 37 -9.99 -6.28 13.51
CA THR A 37 -9.93 -7.54 14.28
C THR A 37 -11.32 -8.07 14.63
N ALA A 38 -12.26 -7.19 14.96
CA ALA A 38 -13.67 -7.54 15.13
C ALA A 38 -14.30 -8.07 13.84
N LEU A 39 -14.00 -7.43 12.70
CA LEU A 39 -14.44 -7.92 11.38
C LEU A 39 -13.91 -9.33 11.09
N ASN A 40 -12.62 -9.55 11.33
CA ASN A 40 -11.97 -10.84 11.13
C ASN A 40 -12.53 -11.94 12.05
N GLU A 41 -12.94 -11.61 13.28
CA GLU A 41 -13.61 -12.56 14.17
C GLU A 41 -14.97 -13.00 13.62
N ALA A 42 -15.77 -12.05 13.13
CA ALA A 42 -17.06 -12.35 12.50
C ALA A 42 -16.90 -13.20 11.23
N LEU A 43 -15.96 -12.84 10.35
CA LEU A 43 -15.68 -13.57 9.11
C LEU A 43 -15.17 -14.99 9.37
N ARG A 44 -14.25 -15.19 10.32
CA ARG A 44 -13.81 -16.53 10.74
C ARG A 44 -14.94 -17.38 11.31
N SER A 45 -15.90 -16.74 11.97
CA SER A 45 -17.09 -17.38 12.52
C SER A 45 -18.24 -17.54 11.51
N ARG A 46 -18.01 -17.18 10.22
CA ARG A 46 -19.00 -17.21 9.13
C ARG A 46 -20.25 -16.39 9.42
N GLN A 47 -20.08 -15.32 10.19
CA GLN A 47 -21.14 -14.36 10.47
C GLN A 47 -21.10 -13.21 9.47
N THR A 48 -22.25 -12.62 9.21
CA THR A 48 -22.32 -11.33 8.52
C THR A 48 -21.94 -10.23 9.50
N ALA A 49 -20.98 -9.39 9.11
CA ALA A 49 -20.53 -8.27 9.90
C ALA A 49 -21.06 -6.96 9.30
N THR A 50 -21.52 -6.05 10.17
CA THR A 50 -21.78 -4.65 9.80
C THR A 50 -20.51 -3.84 10.05
N ILE A 51 -20.07 -3.11 9.03
CA ILE A 51 -18.89 -2.23 9.07
C ILE A 51 -19.38 -0.86 9.53
N THR A 52 -19.13 -0.54 10.80
CA THR A 52 -19.55 0.74 11.41
C THR A 52 -18.45 1.80 11.39
N ASP A 53 -17.20 1.37 11.25
CA ASP A 53 -16.05 2.25 11.16
C ASP A 53 -15.91 2.81 9.73
N PRO A 54 -15.98 4.14 9.55
CA PRO A 54 -15.94 4.75 8.23
C PRO A 54 -14.59 4.61 7.54
N ILE A 55 -13.48 4.47 8.29
CA ILE A 55 -12.15 4.29 7.73
C ILE A 55 -12.01 2.88 7.16
N LEU A 56 -12.47 1.88 7.90
CA LEU A 56 -12.50 0.50 7.43
C LEU A 56 -13.42 0.35 6.20
N LEU A 57 -14.60 1.00 6.22
CA LEU A 57 -15.50 0.98 5.07
C LEU A 57 -14.87 1.60 3.82
N ASP A 58 -14.27 2.79 3.94
CA ASP A 58 -13.58 3.45 2.82
C ASP A 58 -12.40 2.61 2.31
N ALA A 59 -11.62 2.00 3.20
CA ALA A 59 -10.54 1.10 2.83
C ALA A 59 -11.03 -0.10 1.99
N LEU A 60 -12.10 -0.78 2.42
CA LEU A 60 -12.68 -1.91 1.70
C LEU A 60 -13.23 -1.49 0.33
N ILE A 61 -13.88 -0.32 0.25
CA ILE A 61 -14.38 0.22 -1.03
C ILE A 61 -13.23 0.48 -2.00
N ARG A 62 -12.16 1.13 -1.54
CA ARG A 62 -10.98 1.43 -2.39
C ARG A 62 -10.30 0.18 -2.90
N ILE A 63 -10.18 -0.84 -2.05
CA ILE A 63 -9.60 -2.13 -2.45
C ILE A 63 -10.50 -2.79 -3.50
N ASP A 64 -11.81 -2.84 -3.27
CA ASP A 64 -12.77 -3.43 -4.20
C ASP A 64 -12.75 -2.72 -5.58
N ASP A 65 -12.64 -1.38 -5.59
CA ASP A 65 -12.50 -0.57 -6.81
C ASP A 65 -11.16 -0.81 -7.53
N ALA A 66 -10.10 -1.11 -6.78
CA ALA A 66 -8.75 -1.30 -7.33
C ALA A 66 -8.50 -2.71 -7.88
N ARG A 67 -9.39 -3.69 -7.62
CA ARG A 67 -9.17 -5.10 -8.01
C ARG A 67 -8.82 -5.28 -9.48
N ALA A 68 -9.51 -4.59 -10.38
CA ALA A 68 -9.23 -4.68 -11.81
C ALA A 68 -7.87 -4.06 -12.17
N ALA A 69 -7.52 -2.92 -11.56
CA ALA A 69 -6.26 -2.21 -11.81
C ALA A 69 -5.05 -3.00 -11.30
N THR A 70 -5.23 -3.83 -10.28
CA THR A 70 -4.19 -4.72 -9.74
C THR A 70 -4.20 -6.11 -10.37
N LEU A 71 -5.05 -6.35 -11.39
CA LEU A 71 -5.28 -7.67 -11.99
C LEU A 71 -5.63 -8.75 -10.96
N GLU A 72 -6.28 -8.33 -9.87
CA GLU A 72 -6.62 -9.16 -8.70
C GLU A 72 -5.39 -9.79 -8.02
N LEU A 73 -4.18 -9.27 -8.27
CA LEU A 73 -2.93 -9.76 -7.67
C LEU A 73 -2.64 -9.13 -6.30
N PHE A 74 -3.25 -7.98 -6.01
CA PHE A 74 -3.37 -7.50 -4.64
C PHE A 74 -4.67 -8.02 -4.05
N ASP A 75 -4.58 -8.80 -2.98
CA ASP A 75 -5.73 -9.35 -2.28
C ASP A 75 -5.44 -9.36 -0.77
N PRO A 76 -6.17 -8.55 0.04
CA PRO A 76 -5.96 -8.48 1.48
C PRO A 76 -6.49 -9.71 2.22
N THR A 77 -7.14 -10.67 1.57
CA THR A 77 -7.67 -11.87 2.24
C THR A 77 -6.72 -13.06 2.21
N ILE A 78 -5.64 -12.97 1.44
CA ILE A 78 -4.73 -14.10 1.21
C ILE A 78 -3.75 -14.21 2.39
N ASP A 79 -3.80 -15.34 3.09
CA ASP A 79 -2.80 -15.72 4.08
C ASP A 79 -2.29 -17.16 3.83
N ALA A 80 -1.21 -17.56 4.51
CA ALA A 80 -0.60 -18.88 4.30
C ALA A 80 -1.49 -20.07 4.74
N ARG A 81 -2.62 -19.80 5.41
CA ARG A 81 -3.55 -20.81 5.96
C ARG A 81 -4.83 -20.91 5.14
N HIS A 82 -5.19 -19.85 4.41
CA HIS A 82 -6.45 -19.70 3.71
C HIS A 82 -6.18 -19.24 2.27
N THR A 83 -6.45 -20.12 1.31
CA THR A 83 -6.28 -19.85 -0.13
C THR A 83 -7.53 -19.28 -0.77
N VAL A 84 -8.50 -18.83 0.04
CA VAL A 84 -9.76 -18.25 -0.43
C VAL A 84 -9.54 -16.75 -0.62
N GLY A 85 -9.76 -16.26 -1.84
CA GLY A 85 -9.55 -14.86 -2.20
C GLY A 85 -10.78 -13.99 -1.96
N TRP A 86 -10.63 -12.69 -2.27
CA TRP A 86 -11.67 -11.68 -2.18
C TRP A 86 -12.95 -12.06 -2.93
N GLU A 87 -12.87 -12.86 -3.99
CA GLU A 87 -14.03 -13.31 -4.78
C GLU A 87 -15.05 -14.13 -3.99
N ALA A 88 -14.66 -14.70 -2.85
CA ALA A 88 -15.58 -15.41 -1.97
C ALA A 88 -16.35 -14.47 -1.03
N LEU A 89 -15.91 -13.22 -0.89
CA LEU A 89 -16.57 -12.22 -0.06
C LEU A 89 -17.85 -11.74 -0.72
N ARG A 90 -18.90 -11.62 0.08
CA ARG A 90 -20.11 -10.86 -0.26
C ARG A 90 -20.03 -9.53 0.45
N PHE A 91 -19.55 -8.51 -0.25
CA PHE A 91 -19.46 -7.14 0.26
C PHE A 91 -20.59 -6.27 -0.31
N ASP A 92 -21.51 -5.86 0.55
CA ASP A 92 -22.57 -4.90 0.22
C ASP A 92 -22.14 -3.50 0.70
N ARG A 93 -21.71 -2.67 -0.26
CA ARG A 93 -21.25 -1.30 -0.01
C ARG A 93 -22.35 -0.38 0.54
N GLN A 94 -23.59 -0.59 0.10
CA GLN A 94 -24.71 0.29 0.47
C GLN A 94 -25.21 -0.04 1.88
N ALA A 95 -25.29 -1.32 2.22
CA ALA A 95 -25.64 -1.76 3.56
C ALA A 95 -24.45 -1.71 4.54
N ALA A 96 -23.24 -1.47 4.04
CA ALA A 96 -21.99 -1.59 4.78
C ALA A 96 -21.89 -2.95 5.51
N THR A 97 -22.18 -4.04 4.79
CA THR A 97 -22.10 -5.39 5.35
C THR A 97 -21.15 -6.27 4.54
N ILE A 98 -20.50 -7.20 5.22
CA ILE A 98 -19.61 -8.17 4.59
C ILE A 98 -19.80 -9.55 5.22
N SER A 99 -19.74 -10.59 4.38
CA SER A 99 -19.84 -11.99 4.82
C SER A 99 -19.01 -12.90 3.92
N CYS A 100 -18.62 -14.06 4.45
CA CYS A 100 -17.94 -15.12 3.70
C CYS A 100 -18.47 -16.49 4.16
N ALA A 101 -18.62 -17.43 3.23
CA ALA A 101 -18.96 -18.81 3.58
C ALA A 101 -17.77 -19.57 4.18
N ASP A 102 -16.56 -19.18 3.75
CA ASP A 102 -15.31 -19.74 4.21
C ASP A 102 -14.69 -18.87 5.33
N PRO A 103 -14.00 -19.47 6.29
CA PRO A 103 -13.29 -18.72 7.32
C PRO A 103 -12.14 -17.96 6.66
N ILE A 104 -12.17 -16.64 6.78
CA ILE A 104 -11.24 -15.73 6.12
C ILE A 104 -10.87 -14.58 7.07
N ALA A 105 -9.72 -13.96 6.84
CA ALA A 105 -9.28 -12.78 7.57
C ALA A 105 -8.62 -11.79 6.61
N LEU A 106 -8.85 -10.52 6.86
CA LEU A 106 -8.30 -9.39 6.12
C LEU A 106 -7.00 -8.90 6.79
N ASP A 107 -6.01 -8.60 5.97
CA ASP A 107 -4.75 -7.93 6.32
C ASP A 107 -4.53 -6.75 5.37
N PHE A 108 -4.21 -5.58 5.94
CA PHE A 108 -4.04 -4.34 5.19
C PHE A 108 -2.56 -3.93 5.02
N GLY A 109 -1.61 -4.84 5.20
CA GLY A 109 -0.18 -4.54 5.21
C GLY A 109 0.36 -3.96 3.90
N GLY A 110 -0.21 -4.34 2.75
CA GLY A 110 0.13 -3.79 1.42
C GLY A 110 -0.77 -2.64 0.96
N PHE A 111 -1.45 -1.95 1.88
CA PHE A 111 -2.38 -0.84 1.60
C PHE A 111 -2.32 0.26 2.67
N GLY A 112 -2.22 -0.12 3.94
CA GLY A 112 -2.53 0.73 5.09
C GLY A 112 -1.61 1.93 5.25
N LYS A 113 -0.31 1.80 4.96
CA LYS A 113 0.63 2.94 5.07
C LYS A 113 0.36 3.95 3.96
N GLY A 114 0.13 3.49 2.74
CA GLY A 114 -0.25 4.34 1.61
C GLY A 114 -1.55 5.10 1.88
N TYR A 115 -2.56 4.39 2.39
CA TYR A 115 -3.83 5.00 2.76
C TYR A 115 -3.72 5.99 3.93
N ALA A 116 -2.89 5.70 4.94
CA ALA A 116 -2.61 6.65 6.02
C ALA A 116 -1.94 7.93 5.51
N LEU A 117 -1.03 7.82 4.54
CA LEU A 117 -0.44 8.98 3.87
C LEU A 117 -1.48 9.77 3.07
N ASP A 118 -2.36 9.12 2.33
CA ASP A 118 -3.45 9.78 1.59
C ASP A 118 -4.34 10.60 2.54
N ARG A 119 -4.69 10.03 3.70
CA ARG A 119 -5.51 10.72 4.72
C ARG A 119 -4.77 11.88 5.38
N ALA A 120 -3.46 11.75 5.61
CA ALA A 120 -2.63 12.83 6.13
C ALA A 120 -2.47 13.97 5.12
N VAL A 121 -2.26 13.66 3.84
CA VAL A 121 -2.17 14.63 2.75
C VAL A 121 -3.45 15.45 2.66
N LEU A 122 -4.62 14.77 2.69
CA LEU A 122 -5.91 15.44 2.67
C LEU A 122 -6.06 16.41 3.86
N ALA A 123 -5.75 15.96 5.08
CA ALA A 123 -5.84 16.81 6.28
C ALA A 123 -4.90 18.04 6.19
N LEU A 124 -3.69 17.88 5.64
CA LEU A 124 -2.76 18.99 5.42
C LEU A 124 -3.30 19.99 4.39
N GLN A 125 -3.82 19.51 3.27
CA GLN A 125 -4.40 20.34 2.22
C GLN A 125 -5.62 21.13 2.73
N GLU A 126 -6.50 20.48 3.49
CA GLU A 126 -7.66 21.13 4.15
C GLU A 126 -7.22 22.19 5.16
N ALA A 127 -6.08 21.98 5.84
CA ALA A 127 -5.47 22.96 6.73
C ALA A 127 -4.68 24.06 6.00
N GLY A 128 -4.73 24.12 4.66
CA GLY A 128 -4.09 25.14 3.83
C GLY A 128 -2.58 24.95 3.65
N VAL A 129 -2.07 23.73 3.83
CA VAL A 129 -0.66 23.40 3.58
C VAL A 129 -0.45 23.09 2.09
N GLY A 130 0.41 23.85 1.44
CA GLY A 130 0.75 23.68 0.02
C GLY A 130 2.12 23.07 -0.25
N CYS A 131 2.93 22.81 0.77
CA CYS A 131 4.27 22.22 0.61
C CYS A 131 4.61 21.32 1.81
N ALA A 132 4.74 20.02 1.58
CA ALA A 132 5.04 19.05 2.63
C ALA A 132 5.69 17.77 2.09
N LEU A 133 6.42 17.07 2.95
CA LEU A 133 6.92 15.72 2.75
C LEU A 133 6.46 14.84 3.91
N LEU A 134 5.91 13.68 3.57
CA LEU A 134 5.40 12.70 4.52
C LEU A 134 6.07 11.35 4.24
N SER A 135 6.47 10.65 5.30
CA SER A 135 7.16 9.36 5.21
C SER A 135 6.62 8.37 6.26
N ALA A 136 6.17 7.21 5.77
CA ALA A 136 5.80 6.06 6.59
C ALA A 136 6.90 4.99 6.54
N GLY A 137 8.06 5.34 7.12
CA GLY A 137 9.28 4.55 7.00
C GLY A 137 9.91 4.68 5.62
N GLU A 138 10.80 3.77 5.25
CA GLU A 138 11.59 3.89 4.02
C GLU A 138 10.86 3.44 2.74
N SER A 139 9.61 2.98 2.85
CA SER A 139 8.89 2.30 1.77
C SER A 139 7.66 3.02 1.25
N SER A 140 7.20 4.07 1.94
CA SER A 140 6.00 4.80 1.54
C SER A 140 6.20 6.28 1.82
N ILE A 141 6.18 7.09 0.77
CA ILE A 141 6.44 8.53 0.80
C ILE A 141 5.32 9.25 0.06
N ALA A 142 4.92 10.43 0.53
CA ALA A 142 4.04 11.34 -0.19
C ALA A 142 4.55 12.77 -0.11
N VAL A 143 4.37 13.54 -1.18
CA VAL A 143 4.75 14.96 -1.23
C VAL A 143 3.56 15.82 -1.65
N ILE A 144 3.51 17.03 -1.11
CA ILE A 144 2.53 18.07 -1.46
C ILE A 144 3.30 19.23 -2.09
N GLY A 145 2.83 19.67 -3.26
CA GLY A 145 3.39 20.79 -4.01
C GLY A 145 4.84 20.58 -4.46
N GLU A 146 5.44 21.67 -4.93
CA GLU A 146 6.85 21.72 -5.30
C GLU A 146 7.77 21.70 -4.06
N HIS A 147 9.02 21.29 -4.28
CA HIS A 147 10.07 21.34 -3.27
C HIS A 147 10.25 22.79 -2.76
N PRO A 148 10.54 23.04 -1.47
CA PRO A 148 10.63 24.39 -0.91
C PRO A 148 11.70 25.30 -1.53
N LEU A 149 12.66 24.72 -2.26
CA LEU A 149 13.67 25.45 -3.03
C LEU A 149 13.31 25.64 -4.52
N GLY A 150 12.09 25.25 -4.92
CA GLY A 150 11.58 25.26 -6.29
C GLY A 150 11.73 23.90 -6.99
N GLY A 151 10.81 23.61 -7.92
CA GLY A 151 10.85 22.41 -8.75
C GLY A 151 10.36 21.14 -8.04
N THR A 152 10.78 19.98 -8.54
CA THR A 152 10.30 18.68 -8.07
C THR A 152 11.03 18.19 -6.82
N TRP A 153 10.40 17.30 -6.05
CA TRP A 153 11.07 16.57 -4.98
C TRP A 153 11.89 15.42 -5.56
N SER A 154 13.22 15.49 -5.45
CA SER A 154 14.12 14.45 -5.95
C SER A 154 14.39 13.38 -4.88
N PHE A 155 14.22 12.12 -5.26
CA PHE A 155 14.48 10.94 -4.43
C PHE A 155 15.45 10.01 -5.14
N ALA A 156 16.49 9.58 -4.45
CA ALA A 156 17.39 8.51 -4.90
C ALA A 156 17.06 7.24 -4.12
N ILE A 157 16.66 6.19 -4.84
CA ILE A 157 16.37 4.89 -4.22
C ILE A 157 17.63 4.04 -4.33
N PRO A 158 18.19 3.53 -3.21
CA PRO A 158 19.40 2.71 -3.25
C PRO A 158 19.15 1.35 -3.92
N ASP A 159 20.16 0.80 -4.58
CA ASP A 159 20.09 -0.58 -5.08
C ASP A 159 20.21 -1.55 -3.88
N PRO A 160 19.19 -2.39 -3.64
CA PRO A 160 19.23 -3.34 -2.52
C PRO A 160 20.37 -4.37 -2.63
N ARG A 161 21.01 -4.50 -3.79
CA ARG A 161 22.16 -5.39 -4.04
C ARG A 161 23.49 -4.67 -3.91
N GLN A 162 23.50 -3.35 -4.08
CA GLN A 162 24.69 -2.50 -4.04
C GLN A 162 24.31 -1.21 -3.29
N PRO A 163 24.40 -1.19 -1.95
CA PRO A 163 23.92 -0.06 -1.14
C PRO A 163 24.56 1.29 -1.48
N GLU A 164 25.76 1.28 -2.05
CA GLU A 164 26.49 2.47 -2.51
C GLU A 164 26.04 2.97 -3.90
N ALA A 165 25.18 2.22 -4.59
CA ALA A 165 24.66 2.56 -5.91
C ALA A 165 23.21 3.03 -5.82
N THR A 166 22.85 3.99 -6.67
CA THR A 166 21.46 4.42 -6.86
C THR A 166 20.80 3.54 -7.91
N LEU A 167 19.69 2.93 -7.56
CA LEU A 167 18.86 2.12 -8.45
C LEU A 167 18.04 2.97 -9.41
N VAL A 168 17.41 4.00 -8.85
CA VAL A 168 16.56 4.93 -9.60
C VAL A 168 16.52 6.27 -8.90
N GLU A 169 16.54 7.32 -9.70
CA GLU A 169 16.20 8.67 -9.28
C GLU A 169 14.78 8.98 -9.75
N LEU A 170 13.99 9.55 -8.85
CA LEU A 170 12.60 9.90 -9.08
C LEU A 170 12.37 11.35 -8.70
N GLU A 171 11.52 12.01 -9.46
CA GLU A 171 11.03 13.36 -9.19
C GLU A 171 9.54 13.27 -8.92
N LEU A 172 9.08 13.85 -7.81
CA LEU A 172 7.68 13.83 -7.38
C LEU A 172 7.13 15.26 -7.22
N VAL A 173 5.87 15.47 -7.61
CA VAL A 173 5.06 16.65 -7.26
C VAL A 173 3.60 16.21 -7.11
N ASP A 174 2.99 16.47 -5.96
CA ASP A 174 1.61 16.03 -5.64
C ASP A 174 1.38 14.52 -5.89
N GLU A 175 2.37 13.72 -5.48
CA GLU A 175 2.45 12.29 -5.75
C GLU A 175 2.95 11.52 -4.53
N ALA A 176 2.68 10.22 -4.54
CA ALA A 176 3.12 9.24 -3.58
C ALA A 176 3.98 8.16 -4.25
N LEU A 177 4.90 7.61 -3.48
CA LEU A 177 5.86 6.58 -3.85
C LEU A 177 5.71 5.39 -2.91
N SER A 178 5.61 4.20 -3.47
CA SER A 178 5.67 2.92 -2.74
C SER A 178 6.81 2.04 -3.24
N ILE A 179 7.51 1.43 -2.30
CA ILE A 179 8.59 0.47 -2.54
C ILE A 179 8.24 -0.84 -1.83
N SER A 180 7.98 -1.88 -2.61
CA SER A 180 7.81 -3.24 -2.11
C SER A 180 9.03 -4.06 -2.48
N ALA A 181 9.52 -4.89 -1.56
CA ALA A 181 10.65 -5.78 -1.84
C ALA A 181 10.57 -7.09 -1.06
N THR A 182 10.93 -8.19 -1.73
CA THR A 182 11.26 -9.47 -1.10
C THR A 182 12.77 -9.64 -1.09
N ILE A 183 13.33 -9.92 0.08
CA ILE A 183 14.70 -10.40 0.19
C ILE A 183 14.61 -11.92 -0.07
N GLY A 184 15.45 -12.44 -0.97
CA GLY A 184 15.37 -13.81 -1.46
C GLY A 184 15.45 -14.86 -0.35
N ALA A 185 15.27 -16.14 -0.69
CA ALA A 185 15.26 -17.26 0.25
C ALA A 185 16.48 -17.24 1.21
N GLY A 186 16.27 -16.69 2.41
CA GLY A 186 17.22 -16.68 3.52
C GLY A 186 17.78 -15.32 3.95
N SER A 187 16.96 -14.39 4.49
CA SER A 187 17.35 -13.61 5.71
C SER A 187 16.23 -12.79 6.37
N ALA A 188 16.12 -12.98 7.70
CA ALA A 188 16.04 -11.98 8.77
C ALA A 188 14.77 -11.13 9.08
N ALA A 189 13.55 -11.48 8.62
CA ALA A 189 12.33 -10.89 9.18
C ALA A 189 11.22 -11.93 9.41
N PRO A 190 11.33 -12.81 10.43
CA PRO A 190 10.31 -13.82 10.74
C PRO A 190 8.92 -13.24 11.08
N GLU A 191 8.82 -11.93 11.30
CA GLU A 191 7.57 -11.23 11.62
C GLU A 191 6.79 -10.72 10.39
N ARG A 192 7.37 -10.78 9.18
CA ARG A 192 6.66 -10.37 7.96
C ARG A 192 5.95 -11.56 7.33
N ALA A 193 4.65 -11.40 7.06
CA ALA A 193 3.86 -12.40 6.36
C ALA A 193 4.49 -12.74 5.00
N ALA A 194 4.45 -14.02 4.63
CA ALA A 194 4.95 -14.46 3.32
C ALA A 194 4.12 -13.80 2.22
N MET A 195 4.77 -13.29 1.17
CA MET A 195 4.07 -12.75 0.00
C MET A 195 3.55 -13.89 -0.87
N LEU A 196 2.23 -13.96 -1.01
CA LEU A 196 1.53 -15.03 -1.71
C LEU A 196 0.86 -14.44 -2.95
N ARG A 197 0.96 -15.15 -4.08
CA ARG A 197 0.11 -14.85 -5.23
C ARG A 197 -1.28 -15.46 -4.99
N PRO A 198 -2.36 -14.69 -5.15
CA PRO A 198 -3.72 -15.25 -5.12
C PRO A 198 -3.85 -16.44 -6.08
N GLY A 199 -4.40 -17.55 -5.60
CA GLY A 199 -4.55 -18.79 -6.37
C GLY A 199 -3.26 -19.62 -6.55
N ALA A 200 -2.11 -19.20 -6.04
CA ALA A 200 -0.87 -19.99 -6.09
C ALA A 200 -0.62 -20.74 -4.76
N PRO A 201 -0.11 -21.99 -4.81
CA PRO A 201 0.08 -22.82 -3.62
C PRO A 201 1.38 -22.50 -2.86
N SER A 202 2.20 -21.56 -3.33
CA SER A 202 3.54 -21.32 -2.80
C SER A 202 3.89 -19.84 -2.72
N PRO A 203 4.61 -19.41 -1.67
CA PRO A 203 5.10 -18.05 -1.56
C PRO A 203 6.07 -17.64 -2.66
N VAL A 204 6.14 -16.34 -2.89
CA VAL A 204 7.21 -15.72 -3.68
C VAL A 204 8.51 -15.80 -2.89
N THR A 205 9.47 -16.59 -3.38
CA THR A 205 10.78 -16.78 -2.74
C THR A 205 11.92 -16.10 -3.50
N ALA A 206 11.67 -15.71 -4.75
CA ALA A 206 12.62 -14.95 -5.55
C ALA A 206 12.78 -13.52 -4.97
N PRO A 207 14.02 -12.99 -4.91
CA PRO A 207 14.24 -11.61 -4.51
C PRO A 207 13.66 -10.67 -5.56
N ARG A 208 12.76 -9.78 -5.19
CA ARG A 208 12.09 -8.85 -6.10
C ARG A 208 12.00 -7.48 -5.47
N THR A 209 11.94 -6.46 -6.32
CA THR A 209 11.68 -5.09 -5.89
C THR A 209 10.75 -4.47 -6.91
N ALA A 210 9.74 -3.76 -6.40
CA ALA A 210 8.77 -3.01 -7.16
C ALA A 210 8.73 -1.60 -6.59
N ILE A 211 8.82 -0.61 -7.47
CA ILE A 211 8.72 0.81 -7.16
C ILE A 211 7.58 1.36 -7.98
N VAL A 212 6.60 1.99 -7.34
CA VAL A 212 5.43 2.56 -8.00
C VAL A 212 5.24 3.99 -7.52
N VAL A 213 5.04 4.89 -8.48
CA VAL A 213 4.59 6.27 -8.23
C VAL A 213 3.16 6.42 -8.72
N ASP A 214 2.29 6.98 -7.89
CA ASP A 214 0.91 7.30 -8.20
C ASP A 214 0.49 8.56 -7.43
N ARG A 215 -0.67 9.14 -7.74
CA ARG A 215 -1.25 10.24 -6.93
C ARG A 215 -1.87 9.74 -5.62
N SER A 216 -2.26 8.47 -5.57
CA SER A 216 -2.72 7.81 -4.35
C SER A 216 -1.63 6.88 -3.82
N GLY A 217 -1.20 7.12 -2.59
CA GLY A 217 -0.32 6.25 -1.84
C GLY A 217 -0.93 4.85 -1.68
N ALA A 218 -2.24 4.76 -1.43
CA ALA A 218 -2.93 3.47 -1.35
C ALA A 218 -2.83 2.67 -2.66
N MET A 219 -3.04 3.31 -3.81
CA MET A 219 -2.90 2.68 -5.12
C MET A 219 -1.44 2.27 -5.39
N ALA A 220 -0.47 3.13 -5.04
CA ALA A 220 0.94 2.82 -5.17
C ALA A 220 1.34 1.57 -4.37
N GLU A 221 0.83 1.39 -3.14
CA GLU A 221 1.10 0.19 -2.33
C GLU A 221 0.45 -1.07 -2.89
N MET A 222 -0.81 -0.99 -3.32
CA MET A 222 -1.49 -2.14 -3.90
C MET A 222 -0.78 -2.60 -5.18
N LEU A 223 -0.37 -1.67 -6.04
CA LEU A 223 0.33 -1.99 -7.28
C LEU A 223 1.76 -2.50 -7.04
N SER A 224 2.50 -1.91 -6.09
CA SER A 224 3.85 -2.39 -5.79
C SER A 224 3.80 -3.81 -5.20
N THR A 225 2.79 -4.11 -4.38
CA THR A 225 2.53 -5.46 -3.85
C THR A 225 2.13 -6.44 -4.97
N ALA A 226 1.20 -6.04 -5.85
CA ALA A 226 0.75 -6.83 -6.99
C ALA A 226 1.92 -7.17 -7.94
N LEU A 227 2.82 -6.22 -8.21
CA LEU A 227 4.00 -6.44 -9.03
C LEU A 227 4.94 -7.50 -8.42
N ILE A 228 5.16 -7.48 -7.11
CA ILE A 228 6.01 -8.49 -6.46
C ILE A 228 5.51 -9.90 -6.72
N VAL A 229 4.19 -10.11 -6.65
CA VAL A 229 3.59 -11.44 -6.82
C VAL A 229 3.27 -11.77 -8.28
N ALA A 230 3.25 -10.80 -9.20
CA ALA A 230 2.97 -10.98 -10.63
C ALA A 230 3.96 -11.94 -11.32
N ASP A 231 3.53 -12.64 -12.38
CA ASP A 231 4.48 -13.24 -13.32
C ASP A 231 4.84 -12.23 -14.39
N ASP A 232 5.77 -12.59 -15.27
CA ASP A 232 6.26 -11.71 -16.32
C ASP A 232 5.14 -11.15 -17.19
N ALA A 233 4.14 -11.97 -17.53
CA ALA A 233 3.03 -11.54 -18.36
C ALA A 233 2.10 -10.58 -17.60
N ALA A 234 1.77 -10.87 -16.35
CA ALA A 234 0.96 -9.98 -15.54
C ALA A 234 1.68 -8.67 -15.19
N ALA A 235 2.99 -8.71 -14.92
CA ALA A 235 3.79 -7.52 -14.65
C ALA A 235 3.80 -6.57 -15.85
N LEU A 236 3.86 -7.10 -17.08
CA LEU A 236 3.75 -6.30 -18.30
C LEU A 236 2.35 -5.68 -18.47
N ARG A 237 1.29 -6.35 -18.04
CA ARG A 237 -0.09 -5.83 -18.12
C ARG A 237 -0.42 -4.83 -17.02
N LEU A 238 0.22 -4.93 -15.86
CA LEU A 238 0.09 -3.94 -14.77
C LEU A 238 0.65 -2.58 -15.16
N HIS A 239 1.54 -2.56 -16.15
CA HIS A 239 1.97 -1.31 -16.76
C HIS A 239 0.89 -0.79 -17.71
N ASP A 240 0.32 0.37 -17.36
CA ASP A 240 -0.71 1.05 -18.15
C ASP A 240 -0.22 2.32 -18.85
N GLY A 241 1.08 2.63 -18.76
CA GLY A 241 1.70 3.84 -19.29
C GLY A 241 1.28 5.14 -18.59
N ALA A 242 0.37 5.10 -17.62
CA ALA A 242 -0.09 6.25 -16.85
C ALA A 242 0.71 6.45 -15.56
N ARG A 243 1.41 5.41 -15.09
CA ARG A 243 2.17 5.39 -13.83
C ARG A 243 3.64 5.12 -14.07
N ARG A 244 4.50 5.76 -13.28
CA ARG A 244 5.94 5.49 -13.28
C ARG A 244 6.22 4.27 -12.41
N MET A 245 6.77 3.21 -13.01
CA MET A 245 6.97 1.93 -12.35
C MET A 245 8.34 1.32 -12.66
N ARG A 246 8.98 0.72 -11.66
CA ARG A 246 10.16 -0.13 -11.87
C ARG A 246 10.00 -1.47 -11.19
N PHE A 247 10.33 -2.54 -11.90
CA PHE A 247 10.10 -3.91 -11.43
C PHE A 247 11.23 -4.88 -11.84
N ASP A 248 11.37 -5.92 -11.02
CA ASP A 248 12.26 -7.09 -11.16
C ASP A 248 13.75 -6.74 -11.24
N LEU A 249 14.37 -6.73 -10.06
CA LEU A 249 15.81 -6.50 -9.89
C LEU A 249 16.56 -7.79 -9.57
N THR A 250 16.05 -8.95 -9.98
CA THR A 250 16.80 -10.19 -9.84
C THR A 250 18.14 -10.09 -10.60
N PRO A 251 19.23 -10.74 -10.14
CA PRO A 251 20.53 -10.71 -10.82
C PRO A 251 20.51 -11.22 -12.27
N ALA A 252 19.47 -11.97 -12.65
CA ALA A 252 19.31 -12.58 -13.97
C ALA A 252 18.25 -11.92 -14.84
N ALA A 253 17.38 -11.04 -14.29
CA ALA A 253 16.38 -10.34 -15.08
C ALA A 253 16.92 -8.99 -15.56
N PRO A 254 16.65 -8.59 -16.82
CA PRO A 254 16.91 -7.23 -17.24
C PRO A 254 16.04 -6.27 -16.43
N THR A 255 16.64 -5.23 -15.84
CA THR A 255 15.91 -4.15 -15.15
C THR A 255 14.79 -3.65 -16.05
N ARG A 256 13.52 -3.89 -15.67
CA ARG A 256 12.37 -3.38 -16.45
C ARG A 256 12.01 -2.01 -15.90
N ILE A 257 12.41 -0.99 -16.66
CA ILE A 257 12.03 0.40 -16.40
C ILE A 257 10.80 0.67 -17.26
N PHE A 258 9.67 0.91 -16.60
CA PHE A 258 8.46 1.36 -17.24
C PHE A 258 8.35 2.87 -16.98
N VAL A 259 8.75 3.67 -17.98
CA VAL A 259 8.63 5.14 -17.94
C VAL A 259 7.28 5.54 -18.49
#